data_AF-A0A537X043-F1
#
_entry.id   AF-A0A537X043-F1
#
_cell.length_a   1.000
_cell.length_b   1.000
_cell.length_c   1.000
_cell.angle_alpha   90.00
_cell.angle_beta   90.00
_cell.angle_gamma   90.00
#
_symmetry.space_group_name_H-M   'P 1'
#
loop_
_entity.id
_entity.type
_entity.pdbx_description
1 polymer ?
#
loop_
_entity_poly.entity_id
_entity_poly.type
_entity_poly.pdbx_seq_one_letter_code
_entity_poly.pdbx_strand_id
1 'polypeptide(L)'
;MFRRKVLPDALVPSFRAFHVVLDEIEPAKAGLTDVVPGTRLPGRPLDDALEEFVERLTRARSAMPAWRRPQLEDEWSACRDGLAITLERASELLDEGNEAAGFGSLLGLVESLLDPLEPFADAEERFASLRRRTGRSRASRVERHDA
;
A
#
# COMPACT_ATOMS: atom_id res chain seq x y z
N MET A 1 -31.48 -8.77 -0.44
CA MET A 1 -31.10 -7.51 -1.11
C MET A 1 -29.94 -6.88 -0.35
N PHE A 2 -28.69 -7.13 -0.77
CA PHE A 2 -27.50 -6.62 -0.07
C PHE A 2 -27.26 -5.15 -0.43
N ARG A 3 -27.32 -4.25 0.56
CA ARG A 3 -26.99 -2.83 0.38
C ARG A 3 -25.48 -2.66 0.23
N ARG A 4 -25.03 -2.06 -0.87
CA ARG A 4 -23.62 -1.73 -1.12
C ARG A 4 -23.19 -0.63 -0.14
N LYS A 5 -22.13 -0.87 0.65
CA LYS A 5 -21.48 0.18 1.45
C LYS A 5 -20.66 1.06 0.51
N VAL A 6 -20.75 2.39 0.66
CA VAL A 6 -20.08 3.35 -0.22
C VAL A 6 -19.18 4.25 0.62
N LEU A 7 -18.01 4.59 0.08
CA LEU A 7 -17.09 5.52 0.70
C LEU A 7 -17.67 6.94 0.60
N PRO A 8 -17.63 7.78 1.65
CA PRO A 8 -18.05 9.17 1.56
C PRO A 8 -17.36 9.92 0.41
N ASP A 9 -18.10 10.74 -0.33
CA ASP A 9 -17.59 11.45 -1.53
C ASP A 9 -16.32 12.26 -1.25
N ALA A 10 -16.21 12.86 -0.05
CA ALA A 10 -15.04 13.61 0.38
C ALA A 10 -13.75 12.77 0.48
N LEU A 11 -13.87 11.44 0.67
CA LEU A 11 -12.75 10.52 0.79
C LEU A 11 -12.42 9.81 -0.53
N VAL A 12 -13.30 9.90 -1.54
CA VAL A 12 -13.07 9.26 -2.86
C VAL A 12 -11.77 9.74 -3.54
N PRO A 13 -11.43 11.04 -3.56
CA PRO A 13 -10.16 11.48 -4.14
C PRO A 13 -8.94 10.89 -3.40
N SER A 14 -8.99 10.85 -2.06
CA SER A 14 -7.92 10.26 -1.25
C SER A 14 -7.78 8.76 -1.47
N PHE A 15 -8.90 8.03 -1.58
CA PHE A 15 -8.86 6.60 -1.86
C PHE A 15 -8.29 6.29 -3.25
N ARG A 16 -8.60 7.12 -4.26
CA ARG A 16 -7.97 7.00 -5.59
C ARG A 16 -6.47 7.27 -5.54
N ALA A 17 -6.05 8.32 -4.82
CA ALA A 17 -4.64 8.63 -4.64
C ALA A 17 -3.90 7.53 -3.87
N PHE A 18 -4.55 6.90 -2.89
CA PHE A 18 -4.01 5.74 -2.18
C PHE A 18 -3.82 4.53 -3.11
N HIS A 19 -4.78 4.26 -4.00
CA HIS A 19 -4.61 3.20 -5.00
C HIS A 19 -3.43 3.45 -5.95
N VAL A 20 -3.15 4.70 -6.33
CA VAL A 20 -1.94 5.03 -7.11
C VAL A 20 -0.66 4.63 -6.36
N VAL A 21 -0.64 4.74 -5.03
CA VAL A 21 0.49 4.28 -4.21
C VAL A 21 0.56 2.75 -4.21
N LEU A 22 -0.57 2.06 -4.06
CA LEU A 22 -0.63 0.59 -4.11
C LEU A 22 -0.23 0.03 -5.48
N ASP A 23 -0.56 0.73 -6.57
CA ASP A 23 -0.17 0.35 -7.93
C ASP A 23 1.36 0.37 -8.14
N GLU A 24 2.11 1.06 -7.28
CA GLU A 24 3.57 0.99 -7.24
C GLU A 24 4.06 -0.08 -6.25
N ILE A 25 3.45 -0.18 -5.06
CA ILE A 25 3.91 -1.06 -3.98
C ILE A 25 3.66 -2.53 -4.27
N GLU A 26 2.44 -2.92 -4.66
CA GLU A 26 2.10 -4.34 -4.82
C GLU A 26 2.95 -5.03 -5.89
N PRO A 27 3.20 -4.43 -7.07
CA PRO A 27 4.15 -5.00 -8.02
C PRO A 27 5.59 -5.02 -7.51
N ALA A 28 6.00 -4.05 -6.69
CA ALA A 28 7.32 -4.03 -6.08
C ALA A 28 7.49 -5.21 -5.10
N LYS A 29 6.50 -5.47 -4.24
CA LYS A 29 6.49 -6.62 -3.33
C LYS A 29 6.57 -7.94 -4.10
N ALA A 30 5.78 -8.07 -5.17
CA ALA A 30 5.78 -9.26 -6.02
C ALA A 30 7.15 -9.48 -6.70
N GLY A 31 7.72 -8.43 -7.30
CA GLY A 31 9.02 -8.52 -7.96
C GLY A 31 10.17 -8.90 -7.02
N LEU A 32 10.13 -8.44 -5.76
CA LEU A 32 11.12 -8.85 -4.75
C LEU A 32 10.91 -10.30 -4.31
N THR A 33 9.67 -10.78 -4.26
CA THR A 33 9.36 -12.18 -3.94
C THR A 33 9.84 -13.14 -5.04
N ASP A 34 9.85 -12.71 -6.29
CA ASP A 34 10.33 -13.50 -7.45
C ASP A 34 11.85 -13.78 -7.43
N VAL A 35 12.61 -13.11 -6.55
CA VAL A 35 14.03 -13.40 -6.33
C VAL A 35 14.22 -14.77 -5.66
N VAL A 36 13.26 -15.20 -4.85
CA VAL A 36 13.32 -16.48 -4.13
C VAL A 36 13.16 -17.63 -5.14
N PRO A 37 14.19 -18.48 -5.34
CA PRO A 37 14.13 -19.54 -6.33
C PRO A 37 13.02 -20.55 -6.01
N GLY A 38 12.08 -20.71 -6.94
CA GLY A 38 11.04 -21.72 -6.85
C GLY A 38 11.51 -23.08 -7.40
N THR A 39 10.70 -24.12 -7.18
CA THR A 39 10.98 -25.48 -7.71
C THR A 39 10.97 -25.57 -9.24
N ARG A 40 10.54 -24.52 -9.95
CA ARG A 40 10.30 -24.53 -11.40
C ARG A 40 11.01 -23.42 -12.18
N LEU A 41 11.53 -22.38 -11.53
CA LEU A 41 12.13 -21.22 -12.19
C LEU A 41 13.41 -20.81 -11.43
N PRO A 42 14.52 -20.56 -12.14
CA PRO A 42 15.64 -19.86 -11.52
C PRO A 42 15.14 -18.49 -11.07
N GLY A 43 15.36 -18.14 -9.80
CA GLY A 43 14.98 -16.82 -9.27
C GLY A 43 15.62 -15.69 -10.09
N ARG A 44 14.99 -14.51 -10.09
CA ARG A 44 15.57 -13.31 -10.71
C ARG A 44 16.84 -12.88 -9.94
N PRO A 45 17.85 -12.28 -10.59
CA PRO A 45 18.94 -11.62 -9.88
C PRO A 45 18.41 -10.63 -8.83
N LEU A 46 18.94 -10.70 -7.61
CA LEU A 46 18.49 -9.86 -6.49
C LEU A 46 18.73 -8.37 -6.80
N ASP A 47 19.89 -8.02 -7.35
CA ASP A 47 20.26 -6.63 -7.62
C ASP A 47 19.25 -5.97 -8.58
N ASP A 48 18.92 -6.63 -9.70
CA ASP A 48 17.90 -6.15 -10.65
C ASP A 48 16.52 -5.95 -9.98
N ALA A 49 16.16 -6.85 -9.07
CA ALA A 49 14.88 -6.77 -8.35
C ALA A 49 14.89 -5.65 -7.31
N LEU A 50 16.01 -5.44 -6.61
CA LEU A 50 16.20 -4.36 -5.63
C LEU A 50 16.20 -2.99 -6.30
N GLU A 51 16.86 -2.84 -7.45
CA GLU A 51 16.86 -1.59 -8.22
C GLU A 51 15.41 -1.20 -8.61
N GLU A 52 14.65 -2.14 -9.17
CA GLU A 52 13.24 -1.91 -9.52
C GLU A 52 12.39 -1.63 -8.27
N PHE A 53 12.64 -2.35 -7.18
CA PHE A 53 11.94 -2.17 -5.92
C PHE A 53 12.16 -0.75 -5.37
N VAL A 54 13.41 -0.28 -5.30
CA VAL A 54 13.75 1.07 -4.85
C VAL A 54 13.13 2.15 -5.74
N GLU A 55 13.15 1.95 -7.07
CA GLU A 55 12.55 2.89 -8.01
C GLU A 55 11.03 3.03 -7.76
N ARG A 56 10.31 1.90 -7.64
CA ARG A 56 8.87 1.89 -7.36
C ARG A 56 8.53 2.49 -6.01
N LEU A 57 9.28 2.15 -4.95
CA LEU A 57 9.06 2.74 -3.62
C LEU A 57 9.33 4.25 -3.61
N THR A 58 10.28 4.73 -4.41
CA THR A 58 10.53 6.18 -4.57
C THR A 58 9.33 6.87 -5.23
N ARG A 59 8.73 6.26 -6.25
CA ARG A 59 7.49 6.77 -6.88
C ARG A 59 6.32 6.73 -5.90
N ALA A 60 6.14 5.62 -5.18
CA ALA A 60 5.12 5.48 -4.13
C ALA A 60 5.23 6.59 -3.07
N ARG A 61 6.45 6.84 -2.57
CA ARG A 61 6.75 7.93 -1.62
C ARG A 61 6.34 9.30 -2.18
N SER A 62 6.57 9.57 -3.46
CA SER A 62 6.20 10.84 -4.08
C SER A 62 4.67 11.04 -4.17
N ALA A 63 3.89 9.97 -4.26
CA ALA A 63 2.43 9.99 -4.33
C ALA A 63 1.75 10.03 -2.94
N MET A 64 2.48 9.71 -1.86
CA MET A 64 1.95 9.69 -0.48
C MET A 64 1.17 10.95 -0.05
N PRO A 65 1.61 12.19 -0.32
CA PRO A 65 0.91 13.38 0.16
C PRO A 65 -0.52 13.51 -0.40
N ALA A 66 -0.81 12.93 -1.55
CA ALA A 66 -2.07 13.11 -2.26
C ALA A 66 -3.27 12.44 -1.55
N TRP A 67 -3.03 11.43 -0.73
CA TRP A 67 -4.10 10.73 -0.01
C TRP A 67 -4.24 11.14 1.46
N ARG A 68 -3.30 11.93 2.00
CA ARG A 68 -3.29 12.35 3.41
C ARG A 68 -4.61 13.02 3.83
N ARG A 69 -5.21 12.53 4.92
CA ARG A 69 -6.40 13.10 5.53
C ARG A 69 -6.34 12.99 7.05
N PRO A 70 -6.94 13.93 7.80
CA PRO A 70 -6.95 13.88 9.25
C PRO A 70 -7.54 12.58 9.84
N GLN A 71 -8.49 11.94 9.15
CA GLN A 71 -9.12 10.69 9.60
C GLN A 71 -8.26 9.44 9.37
N LEU A 72 -7.15 9.60 8.65
CA LEU A 72 -6.21 8.56 8.19
C LEU A 72 -4.76 8.91 8.57
N GLU A 73 -4.56 9.85 9.49
CA GLU A 73 -3.24 10.42 9.75
C GLU A 73 -2.30 9.39 10.36
N ASP A 74 -2.82 8.52 11.23
CA ASP A 74 -2.05 7.45 11.87
C ASP A 74 -1.58 6.43 10.83
N GLU A 75 -2.48 5.98 9.96
CA GLU A 75 -2.16 5.04 8.88
C GLU A 75 -1.22 5.69 7.85
N TRP A 76 -1.41 6.98 7.55
CA TRP A 76 -0.54 7.73 6.66
C TRP A 76 0.89 7.85 7.20
N SER A 77 1.03 8.17 8.49
CA SER A 77 2.35 8.24 9.12
C SER A 77 3.01 6.87 9.14
N ALA A 78 2.29 5.81 9.52
CA ALA A 78 2.82 4.45 9.55
C ALA A 78 3.31 3.99 8.17
N CYS A 79 2.52 4.23 7.11
CA CYS A 79 2.91 3.94 5.73
C CYS A 79 4.13 4.74 5.29
N ARG A 80 4.22 6.02 5.66
CA ARG A 80 5.36 6.88 5.34
C ARG A 80 6.63 6.37 6.01
N ASP A 81 6.55 6.03 7.29
CA ASP A 81 7.68 5.58 8.08
C ASP A 81 8.16 4.21 7.60
N GLY A 82 7.22 3.31 7.27
CA GLY A 82 7.48 2.05 6.59
C GLY A 82 8.24 2.20 5.28
N LEU A 83 7.77 3.09 4.39
CA LEU A 83 8.47 3.39 3.14
C LEU A 83 9.89 3.93 3.37
N ALA A 84 10.07 4.80 4.36
CA ALA A 84 11.39 5.36 4.66
C ALA A 84 12.37 4.28 5.11
N ILE A 85 11.95 3.43 6.06
CA ILE A 85 12.75 2.31 6.57
C ILE A 85 13.12 1.34 5.45
N THR A 86 12.13 0.94 4.63
CA THR A 86 12.39 -0.01 3.54
C THR A 86 13.29 0.58 2.47
N LEU A 87 13.12 1.86 2.11
CA LEU A 87 14.00 2.53 1.14
C LEU A 87 15.44 2.64 1.63
N GLU A 88 15.64 2.97 2.90
CA GLU A 88 16.97 3.04 3.52
C GLU A 88 17.66 1.67 3.43
N ARG A 89 17.01 0.62 3.94
CA ARG A 89 17.54 -0.76 3.92
C ARG A 89 17.84 -1.27 2.51
N ALA A 90 16.95 -1.03 1.57
CA ALA A 90 17.13 -1.48 0.19
C ALA A 90 18.27 -0.73 -0.52
N SER A 91 18.47 0.56 -0.19
CA SER A 91 19.58 1.35 -0.73
C SER A 91 20.92 0.91 -0.15
N GLU A 92 20.98 0.70 1.17
CA GLU A 92 22.18 0.15 1.84
C GLU A 92 22.59 -1.19 1.23
N LEU A 93 21.63 -2.07 0.96
CA LEU A 93 21.89 -3.38 0.36
C LEU A 93 22.42 -3.31 -1.08
N LEU A 94 21.98 -2.32 -1.87
CA LEU A 94 22.53 -2.07 -3.21
C LEU A 94 23.96 -1.53 -3.15
N ASP A 95 24.26 -0.68 -2.17
CA ASP A 95 25.58 -0.06 -2.01
C ASP A 95 26.63 -1.05 -1.47
N GLU A 96 26.27 -1.86 -0.47
CA GLU A 96 27.16 -2.82 0.18
C GLU A 96 27.27 -4.15 -0.58
N GLY A 97 26.26 -4.47 -1.39
CA GLY A 97 26.10 -5.76 -2.04
C GLY A 97 25.58 -6.83 -1.07
N ASN A 98 24.88 -7.83 -1.60
CA ASN A 98 24.31 -8.90 -0.79
C ASN A 98 25.20 -10.14 -0.74
N GLU A 99 25.63 -10.53 0.47
CA GLU A 99 26.33 -11.80 0.72
C GLU A 99 25.41 -12.94 1.18
N ALA A 100 24.08 -12.84 1.03
CA ALA A 100 23.15 -13.86 1.57
C ALA A 100 23.55 -15.29 1.15
N ALA A 101 24.06 -16.06 2.11
CA ALA A 101 24.58 -17.40 1.91
C ALA A 101 23.44 -18.43 1.97
N GLY A 102 22.61 -18.44 0.93
CA GLY A 102 21.60 -19.48 0.69
C GLY A 102 20.14 -19.05 0.91
N PHE A 103 19.24 -19.98 0.60
CA PHE A 103 17.80 -19.75 0.47
C PHE A 103 17.14 -19.14 1.73
N GLY A 104 17.47 -19.66 2.93
CA GLY A 104 16.87 -19.18 4.17
C GLY A 104 17.26 -17.72 4.50
N SER A 105 18.51 -17.35 4.23
CA SER A 105 18.97 -15.97 4.39
C SER A 105 18.28 -15.01 3.41
N LEU A 106 18.04 -15.47 2.17
CA LEU A 106 17.32 -14.68 1.17
C LEU A 106 15.84 -14.48 1.54
N LEU A 107 15.17 -15.52 2.06
CA LEU A 107 13.78 -15.39 2.52
C LEU A 107 13.66 -14.38 3.68
N GLY A 108 14.53 -14.50 4.69
CA GLY A 108 14.54 -13.57 5.82
C GLY A 108 14.88 -12.13 5.40
N LEU A 109 15.73 -11.96 4.38
CA LEU A 109 16.02 -10.66 3.78
C LEU A 109 14.77 -10.05 3.12
N VAL A 110 14.07 -10.82 2.28
CA VAL A 110 12.83 -10.38 1.64
C VAL A 110 11.79 -10.00 2.69
N GLU A 111 11.54 -10.86 3.68
CA GLU A 111 10.63 -10.56 4.80
C GLU A 111 11.03 -9.25 5.51
N SER A 112 12.31 -9.05 5.81
CA SER A 112 12.79 -7.83 6.48
C SER A 112 12.57 -6.53 5.69
N LEU A 113 12.48 -6.62 4.36
CA LEU A 113 12.20 -5.49 3.47
C LEU A 113 10.70 -5.24 3.31
N LEU A 114 9.88 -6.32 3.37
CA LEU A 114 8.44 -6.25 3.18
C LEU A 114 7.67 -5.91 4.46
N ASP A 115 8.13 -6.38 5.63
CA ASP A 115 7.47 -6.17 6.93
C ASP A 115 7.14 -4.68 7.22
N PRO A 116 8.04 -3.71 6.96
CA PRO A 116 7.71 -2.30 7.20
C PRO A 116 6.62 -1.76 6.26
N LEU A 117 6.25 -2.48 5.19
CA LEU A 117 5.20 -2.12 4.24
C LEU A 117 3.83 -2.74 4.59
N GLU A 118 3.72 -3.49 5.69
CA GLU A 118 2.43 -4.00 6.18
C GLU A 118 1.39 -2.92 6.54
N PRO A 119 1.75 -1.71 7.02
CA PRO A 119 0.78 -0.65 7.28
C PRO A 119 -0.08 -0.24 6.08
N PHE A 120 0.32 -0.57 4.83
CA PHE A 120 -0.53 -0.35 3.66
C PHE A 120 -1.79 -1.23 3.67
N ALA A 121 -1.71 -2.46 4.19
CA ALA A 121 -2.87 -3.31 4.38
C ALA A 121 -3.82 -2.69 5.42
N ASP A 122 -3.28 -2.21 6.55
CA ASP A 122 -4.06 -1.52 7.59
C ASP A 122 -4.76 -0.28 7.04
N ALA A 123 -4.08 0.49 6.18
CA ALA A 123 -4.67 1.65 5.52
C ALA A 123 -5.84 1.27 4.60
N GLU A 124 -5.74 0.17 3.84
CA GLU A 124 -6.85 -0.32 3.02
C GLU A 124 -8.04 -0.77 3.88
N GLU A 125 -7.78 -1.52 4.96
CA GLU A 125 -8.80 -1.90 5.93
C GLU A 125 -9.48 -0.68 6.55
N ARG A 126 -8.70 0.36 6.85
CA ARG A 126 -9.22 1.62 7.37
C ARG A 126 -10.14 2.31 6.37
N PHE A 127 -9.76 2.41 5.10
CA PHE A 127 -10.66 2.91 4.05
C PHE A 127 -11.94 2.06 3.95
N ALA A 128 -11.83 0.74 4.06
CA ALA A 128 -12.98 -0.16 4.05
C ALA A 128 -13.91 0.07 5.26
N SER A 129 -13.35 0.33 6.45
CA SER A 129 -14.09 0.64 7.68
C SER A 129 -14.87 1.95 7.58
N LEU A 130 -14.36 2.94 6.83
CA LEU A 130 -15.00 4.24 6.61
C LEU A 130 -16.17 4.18 5.62
N ARG A 131 -16.34 3.05 4.90
CA ARG A 131 -17.48 2.84 4.02
C ARG A 131 -18.77 2.77 4.83
N ARG A 132 -19.60 3.81 4.69
CA ARG A 132 -20.89 3.88 5.38
C ARG A 132 -21.94 3.06 4.62
N ARG A 133 -22.96 2.59 5.34
CA ARG A 133 -24.17 2.08 4.68
C ARG A 133 -24.82 3.25 3.95
N THR A 134 -24.97 3.13 2.64
CA THR A 134 -25.77 4.06 1.86
C THR A 134 -27.24 3.80 2.21
N GLY A 135 -27.76 4.57 3.15
CA GLY A 135 -29.11 4.45 3.68
C GLY A 135 -29.84 5.78 3.56
N ARG A 136 -30.61 5.92 2.47
CA ARG A 136 -31.72 6.87 2.27
C ARG A 136 -31.35 8.34 2.51
N SER A 137 -30.96 9.02 1.43
CA SER A 137 -31.19 10.46 1.30
C SER A 137 -32.61 10.75 1.78
N ARG A 138 -32.66 11.62 2.78
CA ARG A 138 -33.85 12.19 3.38
C ARG A 138 -34.68 12.81 2.26
N ALA A 139 -35.64 12.05 1.72
CA ALA A 139 -36.72 12.58 0.91
C ALA A 139 -37.64 13.37 1.83
N SER A 140 -37.20 14.57 2.19
CA SER A 140 -38.04 15.61 2.76
C SER A 140 -38.28 16.65 1.66
N ARG A 141 -39.33 16.41 0.89
CA ARG A 141 -40.10 17.42 0.14
C ARG A 141 -41.55 17.08 0.44
N VAL A 142 -42.11 17.62 1.53
CA VAL A 142 -42.89 18.86 1.54
C VAL A 142 -44.05 18.78 0.54
N GLU A 143 -45.14 18.16 0.96
CA GLU A 143 -46.52 18.58 0.64
C GLU A 143 -47.25 18.55 2.00
N ARG A 144 -47.14 19.64 2.77
CA ARG A 144 -48.19 20.66 2.90
C ARG A 144 -49.58 20.05 3.03
N HIS A 145 -49.92 19.75 4.28
CA HIS A 145 -51.25 19.94 4.82
C HIS A 145 -51.62 21.41 4.63
N ASP A 146 -52.72 21.71 3.93
CA ASP A 146 -53.70 22.76 4.30
C ASP A 146 -54.81 22.87 3.23
N ALA A 147 -56.04 22.86 3.74
CA ALA A 147 -57.36 23.09 3.14
C ALA A 147 -58.00 21.94 2.33
#